data_AF-A0A9P9IMB7-F1
#
_entry.id   AF-A0A9P9IMB7-F1
#
_cell.length_a   1.000
_cell.length_b   1.000
_cell.length_c   1.000
_cell.angle_alpha   90.00
_cell.angle_beta   90.00
_cell.angle_gamma   90.00
#
_symmetry.space_group_name_H-M   'P 1'
#
loop_
_entity.id
_entity.type
_entity.pdbx_description
1 polymer ?
#
loop_
_entity_poly.entity_id
_entity_poly.type
_entity_poly.pdbx_seq_one_letter_code
_entity_poly.pdbx_strand_id
1 'polypeptide(L)'
;MFTHRDVQCNMTAGSNGIAGGDFDIYGADRTIPRSMTAFTAIAWYNCLELLILIFVVFKRFSGLYFWSLLITTLGVVPYATGAWIKQNSVSHDSNLTDSLLTIGWVLMVPGQSMVLYSRLHLICQNDRLVRFILYLIIINAVVLCTPTITLNWGQYFRNPEPYTRGYAIMEKIQMSIFTLQETLISCVYFWEIRRLLKVIFDVPTRQIMWRLVAMNILLLVLDAALLSIEFLGLYMIQITFKSLVYSVKLKVEFGTLSQIVKVFQDRSQQNSLALAINTTMLGGDTDVEEARVSFKNEGVAGLQCNIPPEWRISIGSTEMASPNLLQIERARIGPSPTHSLTSVEKMYPGRLG
;
A
#
# COMPACT_ATOMS: atom_id res chain seq x y z
N MET A 1 -5.50 -43.00 -36.95
CA MET A 1 -6.06 -43.70 -35.78
C MET A 1 -4.87 -44.22 -34.97
N PHE A 2 -4.17 -43.31 -34.30
CA PHE A 2 -3.12 -43.62 -33.32
C PHE A 2 -3.61 -43.10 -31.98
N THR A 3 -3.37 -43.92 -30.98
CA THR A 3 -4.18 -44.14 -29.79
C THR A 3 -4.00 -43.08 -28.72
N HIS A 4 -5.08 -42.80 -27.99
CA HIS A 4 -5.18 -41.96 -26.79
C HIS A 4 -4.14 -42.25 -25.68
N ARG A 5 -3.33 -43.31 -25.81
CA ARG A 5 -2.25 -43.70 -24.89
C ARG A 5 -0.92 -42.98 -25.15
N ASP A 6 -0.68 -42.51 -26.38
CA ASP A 6 0.61 -41.89 -26.73
C ASP A 6 0.72 -40.44 -26.23
N VAL A 7 -0.42 -39.79 -25.93
CA VAL A 7 -0.47 -38.48 -25.26
C VAL A 7 -0.21 -38.60 -23.75
N GLN A 8 -0.48 -39.76 -23.16
CA GLN A 8 -0.32 -40.00 -21.73
C GLN A 8 1.12 -40.35 -21.33
N CYS A 9 1.93 -40.86 -22.25
CA CYS A 9 3.31 -41.30 -21.96
C CYS A 9 4.37 -40.18 -21.98
N ASN A 10 3.99 -38.93 -22.27
CA ASN A 10 4.91 -37.78 -22.22
C ASN A 10 4.67 -36.84 -21.03
N MET A 11 3.76 -37.20 -20.10
CA MET A 11 3.41 -36.37 -18.92
C MET A 11 4.21 -36.73 -17.65
N THR A 12 5.16 -37.67 -17.71
CA THR A 12 5.87 -38.17 -16.51
C THR A 12 7.25 -37.56 -16.28
N ALA A 13 7.47 -36.29 -16.65
CA ALA A 13 8.67 -35.54 -16.28
C ALA A 13 8.31 -34.14 -15.75
N GLY A 14 8.14 -34.01 -14.43
CA GLY A 14 8.38 -32.75 -13.70
C GLY A 14 7.54 -31.52 -14.08
N SER A 15 6.25 -31.66 -14.35
CA SER A 15 5.37 -30.48 -14.46
C SER A 15 5.05 -29.96 -13.05
N ASN A 16 5.69 -28.86 -12.65
CA ASN A 16 5.38 -28.16 -11.39
C ASN A 16 4.01 -27.44 -11.44
N GLY A 17 3.17 -27.66 -12.45
CA GLY A 17 1.90 -26.96 -12.65
C GLY A 17 2.01 -25.60 -13.35
N ILE A 18 3.19 -25.27 -13.89
CA ILE A 18 3.42 -24.01 -14.62
C ILE A 18 2.69 -24.04 -15.98
N ALA A 19 2.89 -25.12 -16.75
CA ALA A 19 2.26 -25.37 -18.04
C ALA A 19 1.09 -26.36 -17.87
N GLY A 20 -0.14 -25.85 -17.86
CA GLY A 20 -1.36 -26.67 -17.72
C GLY A 20 -1.73 -26.92 -16.25
N GLY A 21 -2.91 -26.43 -15.86
CA GLY A 21 -3.49 -26.73 -14.55
C GLY A 21 -4.21 -28.06 -14.59
N ASP A 22 -3.57 -29.10 -14.09
CA ASP A 22 -4.20 -30.40 -13.92
C ASP A 22 -4.11 -30.87 -12.46
N PHE A 23 -5.27 -31.10 -11.85
CA PHE A 23 -5.42 -31.44 -10.43
C PHE A 23 -5.14 -32.91 -10.14
N ASP A 24 -5.07 -33.73 -11.20
CA ASP A 24 -4.72 -35.14 -11.11
C ASP A 24 -3.30 -35.36 -10.56
N ILE A 25 -2.46 -34.31 -10.52
CA ILE A 25 -1.12 -34.32 -9.89
C ILE A 25 -1.20 -34.59 -8.37
N TYR A 26 -2.27 -34.17 -7.68
CA TYR A 26 -2.40 -34.33 -6.22
C TYR A 26 -3.11 -35.62 -5.79
N GLY A 27 -3.48 -36.49 -6.74
CA GLY A 27 -4.09 -37.79 -6.45
C GLY A 27 -5.53 -37.70 -5.93
N ALA A 28 -6.06 -38.83 -5.43
CA ALA A 28 -7.45 -38.93 -4.97
C ALA A 28 -7.76 -38.08 -3.71
N ASP A 29 -6.75 -37.58 -3.01
CA ASP A 29 -6.94 -36.74 -1.83
C ASP A 29 -7.25 -35.28 -2.22
N ARG A 30 -8.53 -34.92 -2.07
CA ARG A 30 -9.05 -33.59 -2.43
C ARG A 30 -8.77 -32.51 -1.38
N THR A 31 -7.93 -32.77 -0.37
CA THR A 31 -7.65 -31.81 0.70
C THR A 31 -6.88 -30.58 0.22
N ILE A 32 -5.85 -30.78 -0.62
CA ILE A 32 -5.02 -29.68 -1.13
C ILE A 32 -5.82 -28.74 -2.05
N PRO A 33 -6.58 -29.25 -3.05
CA PRO A 33 -7.38 -28.38 -3.91
C PRO A 33 -8.48 -27.62 -3.12
N ARG A 34 -9.12 -28.25 -2.14
CA ARG A 34 -10.11 -27.56 -1.27
C ARG A 34 -9.48 -26.41 -0.49
N SER A 35 -8.27 -26.61 0.02
CA SER A 35 -7.53 -25.58 0.76
C SER A 35 -7.17 -24.39 -0.14
N MET A 36 -6.72 -24.67 -1.36
CA MET A 36 -6.44 -23.65 -2.38
C MET A 36 -7.69 -22.83 -2.75
N THR A 37 -8.84 -23.49 -2.92
CA THR A 37 -10.11 -22.80 -3.17
C THR A 37 -10.53 -21.94 -1.98
N ALA A 38 -10.30 -22.40 -0.75
CA ALA A 38 -10.53 -21.61 0.44
C ALA A 38 -9.64 -20.35 0.48
N PHE A 39 -8.37 -20.45 0.09
CA PHE A 39 -7.46 -19.30 0.00
C PHE A 39 -7.98 -18.24 -0.96
N THR A 40 -8.43 -18.65 -2.16
CA THR A 40 -9.02 -17.74 -3.14
C THR A 40 -10.33 -17.12 -2.65
N ALA A 41 -11.19 -17.90 -1.99
CA ALA A 41 -12.45 -17.39 -1.43
C ALA A 41 -12.19 -16.32 -0.35
N ILE A 42 -11.23 -16.55 0.54
CA ILE A 42 -10.83 -15.58 1.56
C ILE A 42 -10.22 -14.34 0.90
N ALA A 43 -9.42 -14.50 -0.14
CA ALA A 43 -8.84 -13.37 -0.88
C ALA A 43 -9.93 -12.46 -1.48
N TRP A 44 -10.94 -13.04 -2.13
CA TRP A 44 -12.08 -12.28 -2.64
C TRP A 44 -12.86 -11.58 -1.55
N TYR A 45 -13.18 -12.28 -0.46
CA TYR A 45 -13.89 -11.69 0.68
C TYR A 45 -13.12 -10.48 1.23
N ASN A 46 -11.83 -10.63 1.50
CA ASN A 46 -10.98 -9.55 2.01
C ASN A 46 -10.92 -8.37 1.03
N CYS A 47 -10.78 -8.63 -0.28
CA CYS A 47 -10.73 -7.57 -1.28
C CYS A 47 -12.06 -6.82 -1.40
N LEU A 48 -13.18 -7.52 -1.40
CA LEU A 48 -14.51 -6.89 -1.45
C LEU A 48 -14.75 -6.02 -0.21
N GLU A 49 -14.46 -6.56 0.98
CA GLU A 49 -14.54 -5.82 2.23
C GLU A 49 -13.65 -4.58 2.18
N LEU A 50 -12.40 -4.71 1.72
CA LEU A 50 -11.48 -3.58 1.61
C LEU A 50 -11.92 -2.54 0.58
N LEU A 51 -12.44 -2.94 -0.57
CA LEU A 51 -12.97 -1.99 -1.56
C LEU A 51 -14.11 -1.16 -0.94
N ILE A 52 -15.04 -1.80 -0.25
CA ILE A 52 -16.14 -1.11 0.45
C ILE A 52 -15.56 -0.16 1.51
N LEU A 53 -14.64 -0.64 2.35
CA LEU A 53 -14.02 0.16 3.41
C LEU A 53 -13.23 1.36 2.86
N ILE A 54 -12.54 1.21 1.73
CA ILE A 54 -11.82 2.29 1.06
C ILE A 54 -12.80 3.41 0.66
N PHE A 55 -13.91 3.09 0.00
CA PHE A 55 -14.88 4.11 -0.40
C PHE A 55 -15.64 4.73 0.78
N VAL A 56 -15.84 3.98 1.87
CA VAL A 56 -16.51 4.49 3.09
C VAL A 56 -15.60 5.39 3.91
N VAL A 57 -14.31 5.04 4.06
CA VAL A 57 -13.38 5.78 4.95
C VAL A 57 -12.76 6.99 4.25
N PHE A 58 -12.46 6.92 2.96
CA PHE A 58 -11.83 8.03 2.25
C PHE A 58 -12.87 9.04 1.75
N LYS A 59 -12.91 10.22 2.39
CA LYS A 59 -13.76 11.34 1.94
C LYS A 59 -13.18 12.14 0.75
N ARG A 60 -11.89 11.96 0.42
CA ARG A 60 -11.21 12.63 -0.69
C ARG A 60 -10.26 11.68 -1.41
N PHE A 61 -10.47 11.50 -2.72
CA PHE A 61 -9.81 10.50 -3.57
C PHE A 61 -8.50 10.98 -4.21
N SER A 62 -7.65 11.72 -3.49
CA SER A 62 -6.50 12.42 -4.09
C SER A 62 -5.12 12.04 -3.54
N GLY A 63 -5.03 11.17 -2.54
CA GLY A 63 -3.75 10.79 -1.92
C GLY A 63 -3.04 9.65 -2.63
N LEU A 64 -1.70 9.64 -2.64
CA LEU A 64 -0.90 8.51 -3.12
C LEU A 64 -1.25 7.21 -2.41
N TYR A 65 -1.53 7.27 -1.10
CA TYR A 65 -2.01 6.14 -0.31
C TYR A 65 -3.32 5.57 -0.86
N PHE A 66 -4.27 6.44 -1.20
CA PHE A 66 -5.58 6.04 -1.69
C PHE A 66 -5.43 5.30 -3.03
N TRP A 67 -4.69 5.88 -3.98
CA TRP A 67 -4.48 5.27 -5.29
C TRP A 67 -3.68 3.98 -5.20
N SER A 68 -2.61 3.92 -4.40
CA SER A 68 -1.84 2.69 -4.23
C SER A 68 -2.69 1.58 -3.59
N LEU A 69 -3.44 1.88 -2.52
CA LEU A 69 -4.30 0.91 -1.86
C LEU A 69 -5.42 0.42 -2.79
N LEU A 70 -6.08 1.32 -3.53
CA LEU A 70 -7.15 0.98 -4.46
C LEU A 70 -6.63 0.12 -5.62
N ILE A 71 -5.58 0.56 -6.32
CA ILE A 71 -5.00 -0.16 -7.47
C ILE A 71 -4.51 -1.54 -7.05
N THR A 72 -3.86 -1.64 -5.88
CA THR A 72 -3.37 -2.94 -5.38
C THR A 72 -4.53 -3.87 -5.06
N THR A 73 -5.58 -3.37 -4.40
CA THR A 73 -6.78 -4.16 -4.10
C THR A 73 -7.48 -4.63 -5.37
N LEU A 74 -7.60 -3.74 -6.37
CA LEU A 74 -8.12 -4.07 -7.69
C LEU A 74 -7.24 -5.04 -8.46
N GLY A 75 -5.93 -5.11 -8.18
CA GLY A 75 -5.01 -6.10 -8.76
C GLY A 75 -5.16 -7.50 -8.17
N VAL A 76 -5.49 -7.61 -6.88
CA VAL A 76 -5.71 -8.92 -6.23
C VAL A 76 -6.94 -9.63 -6.80
N VAL A 77 -8.00 -8.91 -7.17
CA VAL A 77 -9.24 -9.49 -7.71
C VAL A 77 -9.03 -10.30 -9.00
N PRO A 78 -8.47 -9.75 -10.10
CA PRO A 78 -8.18 -10.51 -11.32
C PRO A 78 -7.10 -11.57 -11.09
N TYR A 79 -6.13 -11.34 -10.20
CA TYR A 79 -5.14 -12.36 -9.85
C TYR A 79 -5.79 -13.59 -9.19
N ALA A 80 -6.62 -13.37 -8.16
CA ALA A 80 -7.36 -14.42 -7.48
C ALA A 80 -8.34 -15.13 -8.44
N THR A 81 -8.98 -14.38 -9.33
CA THR A 81 -9.89 -14.93 -10.35
C THR A 81 -9.14 -15.82 -11.34
N GLY A 82 -8.02 -15.36 -11.87
CA GLY A 82 -7.16 -16.15 -12.75
C GLY A 82 -6.61 -17.40 -12.04
N ALA A 83 -6.25 -17.30 -10.76
CA ALA A 83 -5.83 -18.43 -9.94
C ALA A 83 -6.95 -19.48 -9.82
N TRP A 84 -8.18 -19.06 -9.54
CA TRP A 84 -9.33 -19.95 -9.44
C TRP A 84 -9.71 -20.60 -10.77
N ILE A 85 -9.64 -19.85 -11.88
CA ILE A 85 -9.90 -20.39 -13.23
C ILE A 85 -8.83 -21.42 -13.59
N LYS A 86 -7.55 -21.11 -13.34
CA LYS A 86 -6.42 -22.05 -13.51
C LYS A 86 -6.60 -23.28 -12.62
N GLN A 87 -7.23 -23.12 -11.46
CA GLN A 87 -7.52 -24.19 -10.52
C GLN A 87 -8.69 -25.11 -10.92
N ASN A 88 -9.69 -24.62 -11.64
CA ASN A 88 -10.85 -25.45 -11.98
C ASN A 88 -10.84 -25.89 -13.44
N SER A 89 -9.78 -25.55 -14.19
CA SER A 89 -9.64 -25.79 -15.63
C SER A 89 -10.88 -25.34 -16.42
N VAL A 90 -11.55 -24.29 -15.93
CA VAL A 90 -12.87 -23.83 -16.40
C VAL A 90 -12.76 -23.12 -17.77
N SER A 91 -11.62 -22.51 -18.07
CA SER A 91 -11.43 -21.81 -19.35
C SER A 91 -10.88 -22.75 -20.41
N HIS A 92 -11.60 -22.89 -21.53
CA HIS A 92 -11.07 -23.49 -22.75
C HIS A 92 -9.97 -22.61 -23.39
N ASP A 93 -9.93 -21.33 -23.04
CA ASP A 93 -8.92 -20.36 -23.49
C ASP A 93 -7.87 -20.14 -22.39
N SER A 94 -6.72 -20.80 -22.50
CA SER A 94 -5.56 -20.64 -21.60
C SER A 94 -5.04 -19.20 -21.56
N ASN A 95 -5.10 -18.50 -22.70
CA ASN A 95 -4.66 -17.11 -22.85
C ASN A 95 -5.41 -16.15 -21.91
N LEU A 96 -6.72 -16.35 -21.69
CA LEU A 96 -7.53 -15.48 -20.85
C LEU A 96 -7.14 -15.61 -19.37
N THR A 97 -6.95 -16.85 -18.92
CA THR A 97 -6.53 -17.18 -17.54
C THR A 97 -5.18 -16.54 -17.21
N ASP A 98 -4.19 -16.72 -18.09
CA ASP A 98 -2.85 -16.17 -17.89
C ASP A 98 -2.81 -14.65 -18.02
N SER A 99 -3.66 -14.06 -18.86
CA SER A 99 -3.79 -12.60 -18.94
C SER A 99 -4.33 -12.00 -17.65
N LEU A 100 -5.37 -12.61 -17.05
CA LEU A 100 -5.92 -12.17 -15.75
C LEU A 100 -4.89 -12.29 -14.62
N LEU A 101 -4.16 -13.42 -14.57
CA LEU A 101 -3.05 -13.61 -13.63
C LEU A 101 -1.96 -12.55 -13.81
N THR A 102 -1.56 -12.29 -15.06
CA THR A 102 -0.49 -11.34 -15.36
C THR A 102 -0.89 -9.91 -15.00
N ILE A 103 -2.07 -9.45 -15.43
CA ILE A 103 -2.57 -8.11 -15.14
C ILE A 103 -2.71 -7.91 -13.63
N GLY A 104 -3.33 -8.89 -12.94
CA GLY A 104 -3.49 -8.83 -11.50
C GLY A 104 -2.16 -8.78 -10.77
N TRP A 105 -1.20 -9.60 -11.18
CA TRP A 105 0.13 -9.64 -10.61
C TRP A 105 0.91 -8.32 -10.78
N VAL A 106 0.89 -7.73 -11.99
CA VAL A 106 1.59 -6.46 -12.29
C VAL A 106 1.04 -5.29 -11.47
N LEU A 107 -0.26 -5.28 -11.18
CA LEU A 107 -0.85 -4.24 -10.32
C LEU A 107 -0.63 -4.53 -8.84
N MET A 108 -0.76 -5.80 -8.45
CA MET A 108 -0.71 -6.25 -7.07
C MET A 108 0.69 -6.14 -6.46
N VAL A 109 1.74 -6.63 -7.15
CA VAL A 109 3.07 -6.76 -6.54
C VAL A 109 3.78 -5.40 -6.34
N PRO A 110 3.99 -4.57 -7.37
CA PRO A 110 4.46 -3.20 -7.20
C PRO A 110 3.54 -2.35 -6.31
N GLY A 111 2.22 -2.58 -6.40
CA GLY A 111 1.23 -1.88 -5.61
C GLY A 111 1.43 -2.02 -4.11
N GLN A 112 1.73 -3.23 -3.60
CA GLN A 112 2.02 -3.44 -2.17
C GLN A 112 3.21 -2.62 -1.69
N SER A 113 4.30 -2.63 -2.46
CA SER A 113 5.47 -1.85 -2.13
C SER A 113 5.15 -0.35 -2.10
N MET A 114 4.26 0.13 -2.97
CA MET A 114 3.75 1.51 -2.95
C MET A 114 2.86 1.82 -1.74
N VAL A 115 2.07 0.86 -1.24
CA VAL A 115 1.28 1.02 0.00
C VAL A 115 2.21 1.17 1.21
N LEU A 116 3.21 0.29 1.33
CA LEU A 116 4.24 0.35 2.38
C LEU A 116 5.03 1.68 2.32
N TYR A 117 5.44 2.08 1.12
CA TYR A 117 6.07 3.37 0.88
C TYR A 117 5.21 4.54 1.35
N SER A 118 3.92 4.53 1.00
CA SER A 118 3.02 5.61 1.37
C SER A 118 2.85 5.72 2.88
N ARG A 119 2.90 4.62 3.63
CA ARG A 119 2.93 4.66 5.10
C ARG A 119 4.24 5.20 5.64
N LEU A 120 5.36 4.75 5.09
CA LEU A 120 6.66 5.23 5.52
C LEU A 120 6.78 6.74 5.29
N HIS A 121 6.25 7.27 4.19
CA HIS A 121 6.21 8.70 3.90
C HIS A 121 5.45 9.51 4.96
N LEU A 122 4.38 8.95 5.55
CA LEU A 122 3.62 9.61 6.62
C LEU A 122 4.38 9.68 7.96
N ILE A 123 5.36 8.79 8.18
CA ILE A 123 6.08 8.65 9.46
C ILE A 123 7.49 9.23 9.40
N CYS A 124 8.17 9.07 8.26
CA CYS A 124 9.53 9.53 8.05
C CYS A 124 9.54 11.00 7.62
N GLN A 125 10.38 11.81 8.26
CA GLN A 125 10.59 13.23 7.92
C GLN A 125 11.67 13.43 6.84
N ASN A 126 12.47 12.41 6.53
CA ASN A 126 13.59 12.55 5.60
C ASN A 126 13.16 12.27 4.15
N ASP A 127 12.80 13.34 3.43
CA ASP A 127 12.32 13.25 2.04
C ASP A 127 13.34 12.63 1.07
N ARG A 128 14.64 12.77 1.32
CA ARG A 128 15.67 12.19 0.43
C ARG A 128 15.63 10.68 0.48
N LEU A 129 15.52 10.12 1.69
CA LEU A 129 15.47 8.68 1.91
C LEU A 129 14.16 8.11 1.33
N VAL A 130 13.04 8.78 1.59
CA VAL A 130 11.74 8.37 1.06
C VAL A 130 11.76 8.39 -0.48
N ARG A 131 12.26 9.47 -1.12
CA ARG A 131 12.39 9.51 -2.59
C ARG A 131 13.32 8.42 -3.14
N PHE A 132 14.42 8.11 -2.46
CA PHE A 132 15.30 7.02 -2.85
C PHE A 132 14.56 5.66 -2.85
N ILE A 133 13.78 5.38 -1.80
CA ILE A 133 12.95 4.17 -1.74
C ILE A 133 11.94 4.13 -2.88
N LEU A 134 11.30 5.26 -3.21
CA LEU A 134 10.36 5.34 -4.33
C LEU A 134 11.04 4.96 -5.66
N TYR A 135 12.22 5.51 -5.93
CA TYR A 135 12.98 5.17 -7.14
C TYR A 135 13.37 3.68 -7.16
N LEU A 136 13.77 3.13 -6.01
CA LEU A 136 14.09 1.71 -5.89
C LEU A 136 12.86 0.83 -6.24
N ILE A 137 11.68 1.17 -5.73
CA ILE A 137 10.43 0.44 -6.03
C ILE A 137 10.11 0.48 -7.53
N ILE A 138 10.18 1.66 -8.15
CA ILE A 138 9.84 1.84 -9.57
C ILE A 138 10.83 1.09 -10.45
N ILE A 139 12.13 1.20 -10.18
CA ILE A 139 13.18 0.54 -10.96
C ILE A 139 13.01 -0.99 -10.86
N ASN A 140 12.83 -1.54 -9.66
CA ASN A 140 12.64 -2.97 -9.48
C ASN A 140 11.34 -3.45 -10.15
N ALA A 141 10.25 -2.69 -10.06
CA ALA A 141 9.01 -3.04 -10.75
C ALA A 141 9.22 -3.15 -12.26
N VAL A 142 9.88 -2.17 -12.90
CA VAL A 142 10.12 -2.21 -14.35
C VAL A 142 11.10 -3.33 -14.74
N VAL A 143 12.22 -3.44 -14.02
CA VAL A 143 13.28 -4.40 -14.32
C VAL A 143 12.84 -5.85 -14.09
N LEU A 144 11.98 -6.11 -13.10
CA LEU A 144 11.50 -7.46 -12.80
C LEU A 144 10.20 -7.81 -13.55
N CYS A 145 9.26 -6.88 -13.72
CA CYS A 145 8.03 -7.19 -14.44
C CYS A 145 8.26 -7.45 -15.93
N THR A 146 9.14 -6.69 -16.57
CA THR A 146 9.40 -6.84 -18.01
C THR A 146 9.82 -8.27 -18.40
N PRO A 147 10.89 -8.87 -17.83
CA PRO A 147 11.31 -10.21 -18.19
C PRO A 147 10.32 -11.29 -17.74
N THR A 148 9.60 -11.10 -16.62
CA THR A 148 8.60 -12.07 -16.18
C THR A 148 7.42 -12.14 -17.15
N ILE A 149 6.92 -10.99 -17.61
CA ILE A 149 5.81 -10.94 -18.58
C ILE A 149 6.24 -11.57 -19.92
N THR A 150 7.44 -11.24 -20.41
CA THR A 150 7.92 -11.79 -21.69
C THR A 150 8.13 -13.30 -21.63
N LEU A 151 8.68 -13.82 -20.53
CA LEU A 151 8.81 -15.26 -20.31
C LEU A 151 7.45 -15.95 -20.16
N ASN A 152 6.51 -15.31 -19.46
CA ASN A 152 5.16 -15.85 -19.28
C ASN A 152 4.40 -15.95 -20.61
N TRP A 153 4.47 -14.94 -21.48
CA TRP A 153 3.86 -15.06 -22.81
C TRP A 153 4.61 -16.00 -23.75
N GLY A 154 5.91 -16.16 -23.56
CA GLY A 154 6.74 -17.06 -24.36
C GLY A 154 6.29 -18.52 -24.36
N GLN A 155 5.54 -18.95 -23.34
CA GLN A 155 4.99 -20.31 -23.24
C GLN A 155 3.95 -20.64 -24.33
N TYR A 156 3.43 -19.63 -25.04
CA TYR A 156 2.44 -19.82 -26.12
C TYR A 156 3.07 -19.93 -27.52
N PHE A 157 4.39 -19.78 -27.62
CA PHE A 157 5.11 -19.96 -28.88
C PHE A 157 5.35 -21.44 -29.21
N ARG A 158 5.77 -21.70 -30.45
CA ARG A 158 6.00 -23.05 -30.99
C ARG A 158 6.96 -23.92 -30.17
N ASN A 159 7.89 -23.30 -29.43
CA ASN A 159 8.90 -23.97 -28.60
C ASN A 159 8.82 -23.46 -27.15
N PRO A 160 7.90 -23.97 -26.31
CA PRO A 160 7.61 -23.41 -24.99
C PRO A 160 8.61 -23.78 -23.89
N GLU A 161 9.32 -24.91 -24.02
CA GLU A 161 10.18 -25.48 -22.97
C GLU A 161 11.26 -24.52 -22.42
N PRO A 162 12.02 -23.77 -23.26
CA PRO A 162 13.01 -22.82 -22.76
C PRO A 162 12.37 -21.66 -21.99
N TYR A 163 11.18 -21.20 -22.41
CA TYR A 163 10.45 -20.11 -21.77
C TYR A 163 9.89 -20.53 -20.41
N THR A 164 9.31 -21.73 -20.31
CA THR A 164 8.81 -22.29 -19.04
C THR A 164 9.93 -22.46 -18.02
N ARG A 165 11.09 -22.98 -18.45
CA ARG A 165 12.26 -23.13 -17.58
C ARG A 165 12.82 -21.77 -17.16
N GLY A 166 12.89 -20.82 -18.09
CA GLY A 166 13.30 -19.45 -17.81
C GLY A 166 12.36 -18.76 -16.81
N TYR A 167 11.05 -18.90 -17.00
CA TYR A 167 10.02 -18.37 -16.12
C TYR A 167 10.17 -18.91 -14.69
N ALA A 168 10.36 -20.22 -14.52
CA ALA A 168 10.53 -20.83 -13.18
C ALA A 168 11.76 -20.28 -12.42
N ILE A 169 12.84 -19.94 -13.12
CA ILE A 169 14.03 -19.33 -12.50
C ILE A 169 13.78 -17.85 -12.21
N MET A 170 13.21 -17.13 -13.18
CA MET A 170 12.87 -15.71 -13.03
C MET A 170 11.87 -15.50 -11.88
N GLU A 171 10.92 -16.42 -11.69
CA GLU A 171 9.93 -16.35 -10.62
C GLU A 171 10.58 -16.37 -9.22
N LYS A 172 11.59 -17.23 -9.02
CA LYS A 172 12.36 -17.27 -7.77
C LYS A 172 13.18 -16.00 -7.56
N ILE A 173 13.79 -15.48 -8.62
CA ILE A 173 14.58 -14.25 -8.58
C ILE A 173 13.70 -13.06 -8.21
N GLN A 174 12.58 -12.85 -8.93
CA GLN A 174 11.68 -11.73 -8.66
C GLN A 174 11.09 -11.81 -7.25
N MET A 175 10.68 -13.00 -6.79
CA MET A 175 10.11 -13.19 -5.45
C MET A 175 11.14 -12.83 -4.37
N SER A 176 12.39 -13.23 -4.57
CA SER A 176 13.50 -12.90 -3.65
C SER A 176 13.78 -11.40 -3.61
N ILE A 177 13.85 -10.73 -4.77
CA ILE A 177 14.16 -9.30 -4.84
C ILE A 177 13.01 -8.45 -4.29
N PHE A 178 11.75 -8.77 -4.61
CA PHE A 178 10.59 -8.09 -4.02
C PHE A 178 10.52 -8.29 -2.50
N THR A 179 10.78 -9.51 -2.01
CA THR A 179 10.84 -9.77 -0.56
C THR A 179 11.96 -8.97 0.12
N LEU A 180 13.13 -8.89 -0.51
CA LEU A 180 14.24 -8.09 -0.01
C LEU A 180 13.88 -6.60 0.02
N GLN A 181 13.21 -6.09 -1.02
CA GLN A 181 12.70 -4.73 -1.06
C GLN A 181 11.70 -4.44 0.07
N GLU A 182 10.72 -5.30 0.29
CA GLU A 182 9.74 -5.14 1.37
C GLU A 182 10.40 -5.21 2.76
N THR A 183 11.40 -6.09 2.91
CA THR A 183 12.24 -6.17 4.12
C THR A 183 13.03 -4.89 4.35
N LEU A 184 13.64 -4.32 3.29
CA LEU A 184 14.37 -3.06 3.37
C LEU A 184 13.46 -1.90 3.80
N ILE A 185 12.26 -1.80 3.21
CA ILE A 185 11.26 -0.78 3.60
C ILE A 185 10.86 -0.96 5.06
N SER A 186 10.62 -2.21 5.49
CA SER A 186 10.27 -2.55 6.88
C SER A 186 11.41 -2.21 7.87
N CYS A 187 12.67 -2.44 7.50
CA CYS A 187 13.83 -2.05 8.32
C CYS A 187 13.90 -0.54 8.55
N VAL A 188 13.70 0.26 7.49
CA VAL A 188 13.65 1.73 7.61
C VAL A 188 12.47 2.15 8.47
N TYR A 189 11.32 1.51 8.30
CA TYR A 189 10.13 1.75 9.10
C TYR A 189 10.39 1.53 10.61
N PHE A 190 11.01 0.41 10.98
CA PHE A 190 11.38 0.15 12.37
C PHE A 190 12.39 1.17 12.92
N TRP A 191 13.33 1.62 12.10
CA TRP A 191 14.29 2.63 12.52
C TRP A 191 13.62 3.95 12.88
N GLU A 192 12.67 4.42 12.06
CA GLU A 192 11.92 5.64 12.34
C GLU A 192 10.97 5.48 13.53
N ILE A 193 10.29 4.34 13.68
CA ILE A 193 9.48 4.08 14.88
C ILE A 193 10.34 4.11 16.14
N ARG A 194 11.52 3.49 16.15
CA ARG A 194 12.40 3.52 17.33
C ARG A 194 12.85 4.95 17.65
N ARG A 195 13.07 5.79 16.64
CA ARG A 195 13.40 7.20 16.83
C ARG A 195 12.23 7.95 17.47
N LEU A 196 11.00 7.77 16.97
CA LEU A 196 9.80 8.38 17.54
C LEU A 196 9.53 7.92 18.98
N LEU A 197 9.74 6.63 19.25
CA LEU A 197 9.51 6.04 20.56
C LEU A 197 10.47 6.56 21.64
N LYS A 198 11.68 7.00 21.26
CA LYS A 198 12.63 7.64 22.18
C LYS A 198 12.20 9.05 22.60
N VAL A 199 11.43 9.75 21.75
CA VAL A 199 10.99 11.13 22.00
C VAL A 199 9.65 11.17 22.74
N ILE A 200 8.81 10.15 22.56
CA ILE A 200 7.47 10.10 23.14
C ILE A 200 7.50 9.36 24.49
N PHE A 201 7.31 10.11 25.58
CA PHE A 201 7.27 9.57 26.96
C PHE A 201 5.88 9.06 27.40
N ASP A 202 4.86 9.25 26.56
CA ASP A 202 3.46 8.97 26.91
C ASP A 202 3.10 7.47 26.77
N VAL A 203 2.54 6.89 27.85
CA VAL A 203 2.23 5.45 27.97
C VAL A 203 1.16 4.97 26.99
N PRO A 204 -0.01 5.63 26.82
CA PRO A 204 -1.01 5.20 25.85
C PRO A 204 -0.50 5.33 24.40
N THR A 205 0.25 6.38 24.06
CA THR A 205 0.86 6.48 22.72
C THR A 205 1.84 5.32 22.48
N ARG A 206 2.62 4.90 23.49
CA ARG A 206 3.53 3.75 23.39
C ARG A 206 2.80 2.43 23.11
N GLN A 207 1.64 2.19 23.70
CA GLN A 207 0.86 0.99 23.42
C GLN A 207 0.39 0.93 21.96
N ILE A 208 -0.02 2.07 21.40
CA ILE A 208 -0.47 2.12 20.01
C ILE A 208 0.72 1.93 19.06
N MET A 209 1.87 2.56 19.34
CA MET A 209 3.10 2.32 18.56
C MET A 209 3.53 0.84 18.56
N TRP A 210 3.38 0.12 19.67
CA TRP A 210 3.64 -1.32 19.71
C TRP A 210 2.69 -2.14 18.83
N ARG A 211 1.42 -1.73 18.70
CA ARG A 211 0.48 -2.36 17.77
C ARG A 211 0.92 -2.16 16.31
N LEU A 212 1.40 -0.96 15.96
CA LEU A 212 1.98 -0.67 14.63
C LEU A 212 3.19 -1.57 14.33
N VAL A 213 4.08 -1.75 15.32
CA VAL A 213 5.25 -2.64 15.21
C VAL A 213 4.81 -4.09 15.00
N ALA A 214 3.85 -4.57 15.79
CA ALA A 214 3.34 -5.94 15.66
C ALA A 214 2.73 -6.21 14.28
N MET A 215 1.96 -5.25 13.74
CA MET A 215 1.41 -5.34 12.39
C MET A 215 2.51 -5.36 11.32
N ASN A 216 3.57 -4.57 11.46
CA ASN A 216 4.68 -4.59 10.51
C ASN A 216 5.48 -5.90 10.56
N ILE A 217 5.69 -6.47 11.76
CA ILE A 217 6.31 -7.81 11.91
C ILE A 217 5.46 -8.88 11.22
N LEU A 218 4.14 -8.82 11.35
CA LEU A 218 3.23 -9.76 10.68
C LEU A 218 3.40 -9.74 9.16
N LEU A 219 3.58 -8.55 8.55
CA LEU A 219 3.81 -8.42 7.11
C LEU A 219 5.12 -9.11 6.69
N LEU A 220 6.19 -8.93 7.46
CA LEU A 220 7.49 -9.56 7.20
C LEU A 220 7.43 -11.09 7.34
N VAL A 221 6.65 -11.60 8.29
CA VAL A 221 6.40 -13.06 8.43
C VAL A 221 5.64 -13.61 7.22
N LEU A 222 4.63 -12.87 6.73
CA LEU A 222 3.87 -13.25 5.55
C LEU A 222 4.75 -13.29 4.28
N ASP A 223 5.73 -12.39 4.16
CA ASP A 223 6.72 -12.39 3.08
C ASP A 223 7.61 -13.62 3.11
N ALA A 224 8.15 -13.92 4.29
CA ALA A 224 8.98 -15.10 4.49
C ALA A 224 8.20 -16.38 4.16
N ALA A 225 6.92 -16.45 4.51
CA ALA A 225 6.06 -17.60 4.19
C ALA A 225 5.87 -17.77 2.67
N LEU A 226 5.61 -16.68 1.93
CA LEU A 226 5.51 -16.72 0.47
C LEU A 226 6.82 -17.14 -0.19
N LEU A 227 7.94 -16.57 0.26
CA LEU A 227 9.26 -16.91 -0.23
C LEU A 227 9.57 -18.39 0.02
N SER A 228 9.22 -18.92 1.19
CA SER A 228 9.45 -20.33 1.53
C SER A 228 8.71 -21.28 0.59
N ILE A 229 7.43 -21.02 0.30
CA ILE A 229 6.63 -21.86 -0.59
C ILE A 229 7.16 -21.83 -2.03
N GLU A 230 7.62 -20.65 -2.49
CA GLU A 230 8.27 -20.50 -3.79
C GLU A 230 9.52 -21.38 -3.92
N PHE A 231 10.39 -21.39 -2.91
CA PHE A 231 11.60 -22.23 -2.92
C PHE A 231 11.31 -23.73 -2.80
N LEU A 232 10.16 -24.12 -2.22
CA LEU A 232 9.68 -25.49 -2.25
C LEU A 232 9.19 -25.95 -3.63
N GLY A 233 9.07 -25.04 -4.61
CA GLY A 233 8.67 -25.36 -5.98
C GLY A 233 7.18 -25.72 -6.13
N LEU A 234 6.36 -25.40 -5.12
CA LEU A 234 4.93 -25.71 -5.09
C LEU A 234 4.12 -24.62 -5.79
N TYR A 235 4.29 -24.48 -7.11
CA TYR A 235 3.76 -23.35 -7.89
C TYR A 235 2.23 -23.18 -7.78
N MET A 236 1.44 -24.26 -7.85
CA MET A 236 -0.02 -24.15 -7.75
C MET A 236 -0.49 -23.63 -6.40
N ILE A 237 0.11 -24.15 -5.32
CA ILE A 237 -0.16 -23.68 -3.96
C ILE A 237 0.34 -22.24 -3.82
N GLN A 238 1.50 -21.92 -4.38
CA GLN A 238 2.09 -20.58 -4.36
C GLN A 238 1.16 -19.54 -4.99
N ILE A 239 0.54 -19.79 -6.15
CA ILE A 239 -0.37 -18.83 -6.80
C ILE A 239 -1.56 -18.50 -5.89
N THR A 240 -2.24 -19.53 -5.38
CA THR A 240 -3.45 -19.33 -4.56
C THR A 240 -3.12 -18.74 -3.20
N PHE A 241 -2.05 -19.21 -2.56
CA PHE A 241 -1.56 -18.67 -1.29
C PHE A 241 -1.08 -17.21 -1.43
N LYS A 242 -0.46 -16.85 -2.56
CA LYS A 242 -0.09 -15.46 -2.88
C LYS A 242 -1.31 -14.56 -2.90
N SER A 243 -2.40 -14.96 -3.54
CA SER A 243 -3.64 -14.17 -3.55
C SER A 243 -4.17 -13.90 -2.13
N LEU A 244 -4.15 -14.92 -1.26
CA LEU A 244 -4.54 -14.80 0.14
C LEU A 244 -3.62 -13.84 0.90
N VAL A 245 -2.30 -14.07 0.85
CA VAL A 245 -1.33 -13.28 1.60
C VAL A 245 -1.41 -11.81 1.21
N TYR A 246 -1.48 -11.50 -0.09
CA TYR A 246 -1.59 -10.12 -0.55
C TYR A 246 -2.90 -9.45 -0.11
N SER A 247 -4.02 -10.18 -0.06
CA SER A 247 -5.28 -9.66 0.51
C SER A 247 -5.17 -9.36 2.01
N VAL A 248 -4.51 -10.23 2.78
CA VAL A 248 -4.30 -10.06 4.23
C VAL A 248 -3.36 -8.89 4.49
N LYS A 249 -2.28 -8.77 3.70
CA LYS A 249 -1.38 -7.60 3.76
C LYS A 249 -2.16 -6.31 3.66
N LEU A 250 -2.99 -6.13 2.61
CA LEU A 250 -3.80 -4.91 2.44
C LEU A 250 -4.73 -4.65 3.61
N LYS A 251 -5.30 -5.70 4.20
CA LYS A 251 -6.20 -5.57 5.34
C LYS A 251 -5.47 -5.10 6.61
N VAL A 252 -4.28 -5.64 6.86
CA VAL A 252 -3.40 -5.20 7.93
C VAL A 252 -2.95 -3.75 7.70
N GLU A 253 -2.60 -3.40 6.46
CA GLU A 253 -2.21 -2.06 6.05
C GLU A 253 -3.31 -1.02 6.32
N PHE A 254 -4.53 -1.33 5.92
CA PHE A 254 -5.70 -0.48 6.15
C PHE A 254 -6.03 -0.33 7.65
N GLY A 255 -5.96 -1.44 8.39
CA GLY A 255 -6.15 -1.44 9.84
C GLY A 255 -5.10 -0.58 10.56
N THR A 256 -3.86 -0.60 10.08
CA THR A 256 -2.78 0.22 10.65
C THR A 256 -3.02 1.71 10.44
N LEU A 257 -3.45 2.12 9.25
CA LEU A 257 -3.78 3.52 8.98
C LEU A 257 -4.86 4.03 9.94
N SER A 258 -5.93 3.25 10.10
CA SER A 258 -7.04 3.61 11.00
C SER A 258 -6.58 3.81 12.44
N GLN A 259 -5.53 3.12 12.89
CA GLN A 259 -4.94 3.34 14.21
C GLN A 259 -4.09 4.60 14.27
N ILE A 260 -3.30 4.90 13.24
CA ILE A 260 -2.50 6.14 13.15
C ILE A 260 -3.41 7.37 13.28
N VAL A 261 -4.54 7.37 12.58
CA VAL A 261 -5.54 8.45 12.63
C VAL A 261 -6.08 8.67 14.04
N LYS A 262 -6.47 7.58 14.73
CA LYS A 262 -7.00 7.65 16.09
C LYS A 262 -6.00 8.27 17.06
N VAL A 263 -4.71 7.96 16.93
CA VAL A 263 -3.65 8.56 17.77
C VAL A 263 -3.59 10.08 17.59
N PHE A 264 -3.72 10.55 16.36
CA PHE A 264 -3.67 11.99 16.09
C PHE A 264 -4.92 12.72 16.58
N GLN A 265 -6.09 12.08 16.48
CA GLN A 265 -7.35 12.66 16.94
C GLN A 265 -7.48 12.65 18.47
N ASP A 266 -7.04 11.59 19.15
CA ASP A 266 -7.02 11.54 20.61
C ASP A 266 -6.03 12.57 21.19
N ARG A 267 -4.90 12.80 20.53
CA ARG A 267 -3.94 13.85 20.93
C ARG A 267 -4.47 15.26 20.71
N SER A 268 -5.21 15.51 19.63
CA SER A 268 -5.82 16.82 19.43
C SER A 268 -6.87 17.08 20.51
N GLN A 269 -7.69 16.08 20.85
CA GLN A 269 -8.71 16.18 21.88
C GLN A 269 -8.10 16.39 23.28
N GLN A 270 -7.03 15.65 23.64
CA GLN A 270 -6.29 15.86 24.89
C GLN A 270 -5.63 17.24 24.96
N ASN A 271 -5.02 17.73 23.87
CA ASN A 271 -4.43 19.06 23.84
C ASN A 271 -5.50 20.16 23.94
N SER A 272 -6.66 20.01 23.28
CA SER A 272 -7.76 20.98 23.39
C SER A 272 -8.43 20.96 24.77
N LEU A 273 -8.53 19.79 25.42
CA LEU A 273 -9.04 19.67 26.79
C LEU A 273 -8.05 20.24 27.81
N ALA A 274 -6.75 19.97 27.65
CA ALA A 274 -5.71 20.57 28.50
C ALA A 274 -5.66 22.10 28.33
N LEU A 275 -5.82 22.60 27.10
CA LEU A 275 -5.90 24.04 26.83
C LEU A 275 -7.15 24.64 27.49
N ALA A 276 -8.32 24.02 27.32
CA ALA A 276 -9.57 24.49 27.92
C ALA A 276 -9.51 24.49 29.47
N ILE A 277 -8.91 23.45 30.07
CA ILE A 277 -8.71 23.37 31.52
C ILE A 277 -7.75 24.46 32.00
N ASN A 278 -6.64 24.71 31.30
CA ASN A 278 -5.73 25.81 31.66
C ASN A 278 -6.37 27.19 31.48
N THR A 279 -7.20 27.41 30.45
CA THR A 279 -7.95 28.67 30.28
C THR A 279 -8.97 28.88 31.41
N THR A 280 -9.52 27.81 31.98
CA THR A 280 -10.40 27.90 33.15
C THR A 280 -9.66 28.05 34.49
N MET A 281 -8.37 27.71 34.55
CA MET A 281 -7.59 27.63 35.79
C MET A 281 -6.51 28.71 35.94
N LEU A 282 -6.02 29.33 34.86
CA LEU A 282 -4.96 30.36 34.92
C LEU A 282 -5.52 31.78 34.81
N GLY A 283 -5.76 32.37 35.98
CA GLY A 283 -5.61 33.80 36.25
C GLY A 283 -4.22 34.15 36.82
N GLY A 284 -3.15 33.44 36.45
CA GLY A 284 -1.78 33.76 36.90
C GLY A 284 -0.69 32.84 36.37
N ASP A 285 0.44 33.43 36.00
CA ASP A 285 1.76 32.90 35.61
C ASP A 285 1.92 32.34 34.17
N THR A 286 2.16 33.27 33.23
CA THR A 286 2.25 33.04 31.77
C THR A 286 3.61 32.57 31.25
N ASP A 287 4.73 32.84 31.91
CA ASP A 287 5.99 32.94 31.14
C ASP A 287 6.82 31.64 31.06
N VAL A 288 6.63 30.70 32.00
CA VAL A 288 7.37 29.40 32.00
C VAL A 288 6.62 28.32 31.22
N GLU A 289 5.29 28.41 31.17
CA GLU A 289 4.43 27.42 30.52
C GLU A 289 4.31 27.67 29.01
N GLU A 290 4.40 28.92 28.56
CA GLU A 290 4.42 29.27 27.13
C GLU A 290 5.63 28.64 26.41
N ALA A 291 6.78 28.58 27.08
CA ALA A 291 7.99 27.93 26.57
C ALA A 291 7.81 26.41 26.44
N ARG A 292 7.12 25.74 27.39
CA ARG A 292 6.84 24.30 27.34
C ARG A 292 5.80 23.94 26.27
N VAL A 293 4.77 24.76 26.11
CA VAL A 293 3.74 24.59 25.07
C VAL A 293 4.33 24.83 23.69
N SER A 294 5.20 25.84 23.53
CA SER A 294 5.93 26.10 22.29
C SER A 294 6.84 24.93 21.89
N PHE A 295 7.61 24.37 22.84
CA PHE A 295 8.48 23.20 22.59
C PHE A 295 7.69 21.95 22.18
N LYS A 296 6.50 21.75 22.77
CA LYS A 296 5.61 20.63 22.44
C LYS A 296 4.94 20.84 21.07
N ASN A 297 4.62 22.09 20.72
CA ASN A 297 4.04 22.47 19.43
C ASN A 297 5.04 22.35 18.27
N GLU A 298 6.33 22.67 18.46
CA GLU A 298 7.37 22.46 17.44
C GLU A 298 7.53 20.97 17.08
N GLY A 299 7.49 20.07 18.07
CA GLY A 299 7.54 18.63 17.85
C GLY A 299 6.30 18.08 17.12
N VAL A 300 5.14 18.71 17.32
CA VAL A 300 3.88 18.34 16.66
C VAL A 300 3.79 18.91 15.24
N ALA A 301 4.26 20.14 15.01
CA ALA A 301 4.34 20.75 13.69
C ALA A 301 5.30 19.98 12.77
N GLY A 302 6.45 19.55 13.29
CA GLY A 302 7.39 18.71 12.53
C GLY A 302 6.84 17.34 12.14
N LEU A 303 5.94 16.74 12.93
CA LEU A 303 5.26 15.48 12.60
C LEU A 303 4.15 15.65 11.55
N GLN A 304 3.59 16.85 11.41
CA GLN A 304 2.46 17.14 10.51
C GLN A 304 2.87 17.59 9.10
N CYS A 305 4.15 17.88 8.87
CA CYS A 305 4.63 18.37 7.57
C CYS A 305 4.32 17.41 6.40
N ASN A 306 4.37 16.10 6.66
CA ASN A 306 4.18 15.04 5.66
C ASN A 306 2.75 14.48 5.64
N ILE A 307 1.86 15.08 6.45
CA ILE A 307 0.45 14.72 6.51
C ILE A 307 -0.32 15.59 5.49
N PRO A 308 -1.25 15.02 4.70
CA PRO A 308 -2.09 15.80 3.81
C PRO A 308 -2.84 16.92 4.58
N PRO A 309 -3.01 18.11 3.98
CA PRO A 309 -3.45 19.32 4.70
C PRO A 309 -4.78 19.17 5.45
N GLU A 310 -5.68 18.31 5.00
CA GLU A 310 -6.96 18.05 5.65
C GLU A 310 -6.90 17.20 6.95
N TRP A 311 -5.71 16.67 7.28
CA TRP A 311 -5.45 15.93 8.52
C TRP A 311 -4.43 16.66 9.42
N ARG A 312 -3.98 17.86 9.01
CA ARG A 312 -3.17 18.73 9.88
C ARG A 312 -4.06 19.34 10.94
N ILE A 313 -3.53 19.43 12.15
CA ILE A 313 -4.20 20.12 13.24
C ILE A 313 -4.03 21.62 12.94
N SER A 314 -5.15 22.34 12.78
CA SER A 314 -5.11 23.81 12.80
C SER A 314 -4.76 24.23 14.22
N ILE A 315 -3.51 24.63 14.44
CA ILE A 315 -3.12 25.33 15.67
C ILE A 315 -3.68 26.74 15.52
N GLY A 316 -4.91 26.94 15.95
CA GLY A 316 -5.48 28.27 16.09
C GLY A 316 -4.62 29.05 17.06
N SER A 317 -3.92 30.07 16.57
CA SER A 317 -3.33 31.11 17.40
C SER A 317 -4.44 31.70 18.26
N THR A 318 -4.19 31.72 19.57
CA THR A 318 -5.00 32.35 20.60
C THR A 318 -5.53 33.70 20.15
N GLU A 319 -6.81 33.77 19.78
CA GLU A 319 -7.67 34.94 19.95
C GLU A 319 -9.12 34.48 19.84
N MET A 320 -9.83 34.58 20.95
CA MET A 320 -11.27 34.38 21.00
C MET A 320 -11.91 35.54 20.23
N ALA A 321 -12.22 35.35 18.95
CA ALA A 321 -12.97 36.30 18.15
C ALA A 321 -14.24 35.64 17.60
N SER A 322 -15.38 36.16 18.06
CA SER A 322 -16.73 35.91 17.58
C SER A 322 -16.83 35.81 16.04
N PRO A 323 -17.81 35.07 15.50
CA PRO A 323 -17.97 34.93 14.05
C PRO A 323 -18.13 36.30 13.40
N ASN A 324 -17.18 36.65 12.52
CA ASN A 324 -17.11 37.94 11.85
C ASN A 324 -18.15 38.00 10.71
N LEU A 325 -19.40 38.27 11.09
CA LEU A 325 -20.55 38.51 10.19
C LEU A 325 -20.30 39.66 9.18
N LEU A 326 -19.30 40.51 9.43
CA LEU A 326 -18.95 41.66 8.58
C LEU A 326 -18.22 41.30 7.26
N GLN A 327 -17.61 40.11 7.14
CA GLN A 327 -17.03 39.68 5.86
C GLN A 327 -18.08 39.12 4.89
N ILE A 328 -19.15 38.52 5.41
CA ILE A 328 -20.27 38.00 4.60
C ILE A 328 -21.14 39.17 4.10
N GLU A 329 -21.24 40.25 4.87
CA GLU A 329 -22.03 41.43 4.51
C GLU A 329 -21.33 42.33 3.47
N ARG A 330 -19.99 42.42 3.50
CA ARG A 330 -19.21 43.10 2.44
C ARG A 330 -19.23 42.39 1.09
N ALA A 331 -19.42 41.07 1.06
CA ALA A 331 -19.55 40.32 -0.19
C ALA A 331 -20.91 40.49 -0.87
N ARG A 332 -21.90 41.10 -0.18
CA ARG A 332 -23.28 41.20 -0.65
C ARG A 332 -23.70 42.61 -1.08
N ILE A 333 -22.89 43.65 -0.86
CA ILE A 333 -23.27 45.05 -1.13
C ILE A 333 -22.18 45.80 -1.95
N GLY A 334 -22.31 45.73 -3.29
CA GLY A 334 -21.96 46.79 -4.27
C GLY A 334 -20.56 46.79 -4.91
N PRO A 335 -20.35 47.52 -6.03
CA PRO A 335 -20.85 47.23 -7.38
C PRO A 335 -19.71 47.10 -8.43
N SER A 336 -20.01 46.53 -9.60
CA SER A 336 -19.20 46.64 -10.84
C SER A 336 -19.72 47.84 -11.68
N PRO A 337 -19.07 48.40 -12.73
CA PRO A 337 -17.72 48.25 -13.32
C PRO A 337 -16.98 49.60 -13.60
N THR A 338 -15.73 49.61 -14.09
CA THR A 338 -15.24 50.44 -15.24
C THR A 338 -13.73 50.27 -15.51
N HIS A 339 -13.38 50.30 -16.80
CA HIS A 339 -12.05 50.15 -17.41
C HIS A 339 -11.05 51.25 -17.03
N SER A 340 -9.76 50.87 -16.89
CA SER A 340 -8.66 51.64 -17.50
C SER A 340 -7.50 50.72 -17.90
N LEU A 341 -7.17 50.78 -19.19
CA LEU A 341 -5.93 50.27 -19.78
C LEU A 341 -4.77 51.07 -19.20
N THR A 342 -3.82 50.43 -18.51
CA THR A 342 -2.39 50.80 -18.54
C THR A 342 -1.58 49.80 -17.72
N SER A 343 -0.42 49.42 -18.26
CA SER A 343 0.68 48.75 -17.58
C SER A 343 0.62 47.21 -17.47
N VAL A 344 0.63 46.54 -18.64
CA VAL A 344 1.10 45.15 -18.83
C VAL A 344 2.64 45.08 -18.88
N GLU A 345 3.34 46.17 -18.56
CA GLU A 345 4.79 46.32 -18.81
C GLU A 345 5.68 46.14 -17.57
N LYS A 346 5.16 45.55 -16.47
CA LYS A 346 5.92 45.32 -15.23
C LYS A 346 6.18 43.85 -14.88
N MET A 347 5.82 42.90 -15.74
CA MET A 347 5.91 41.47 -15.38
C MET A 347 7.23 40.78 -15.77
N TYR A 348 8.20 41.48 -16.39
CA TYR A 348 9.54 40.93 -16.65
C TYR A 348 10.65 41.99 -16.52
N PRO A 349 11.30 42.12 -15.35
CA PRO A 349 12.56 42.84 -15.23
C PRO A 349 13.76 41.88 -15.38
N GLY A 350 14.43 41.94 -16.53
CA GLY A 350 15.88 41.82 -16.62
C GLY A 350 16.51 40.56 -17.26
N ARG A 351 16.83 40.64 -18.57
CA ARG A 351 18.19 40.44 -19.10
C ARG A 351 18.25 40.86 -20.58
N LEU A 352 18.83 42.04 -20.81
CA LEU A 352 19.38 42.49 -22.09
C LEU A 352 20.91 42.46 -21.97
N GLY A 353 21.55 42.08 -23.06
CA GLY A 353 22.98 42.02 -23.31
C GLY A 353 23.16 41.43 -24.69
#